data_AF-M5C345-F1
#
_entry.id   AF-M5C345-F1
#
_cell.length_a   1.000
_cell.length_b   1.000
_cell.length_c   1.000
_cell.angle_alpha   90.00
_cell.angle_beta   90.00
_cell.angle_gamma   90.00
#
_symmetry.space_group_name_H-M   'P 1'
#
loop_
_entity.id
_entity.type
_entity.pdbx_description
1 polymer ?
#
loop_
_entity_poly.entity_id
_entity_poly.type
_entity_poly.pdbx_seq_one_letter_code
_entity_poly.pdbx_strand_id
1 'polypeptide(L)'
;MDERKRSLAVRQALVCGFFMQVGHKGDKNTYTTVKDHQVVGLHPSCGLDSTPEWVLFNEFVLTTRPFIRTVTEIRPEWLLEHAGMYYDLSTFPDSEAKRSLQRILKKKLGKSGNGERSGKREGDDRKSKKPRT
;
A
#
# COMPACT_ATOMS: atom_id res chain seq x y z
N MET A 1 -2.52 26.22 5.21
CA MET A 1 -2.89 24.91 4.65
C MET A 1 -1.71 23.97 4.85
N ASP A 2 -1.94 22.73 5.27
CA ASP A 2 -0.87 21.75 5.49
C ASP A 2 -0.33 21.25 4.14
N GLU A 3 0.90 21.65 3.79
CA GLU A 3 1.54 21.33 2.50
C GLU A 3 1.64 19.82 2.26
N ARG A 4 1.81 19.04 3.33
CA ARG A 4 1.84 17.57 3.24
C ARG A 4 0.50 17.01 2.79
N LYS A 5 -0.60 17.56 3.31
CA LYS A 5 -1.96 17.15 2.93
C LYS A 5 -2.23 17.47 1.46
N ARG A 6 -1.73 18.61 0.97
CA ARG A 6 -1.83 18.99 -0.45
C ARG A 6 -1.06 18.02 -1.35
N SER A 7 0.18 17.71 -0.99
CA SER A 7 1.00 16.74 -1.75
C SER A 7 0.34 15.36 -1.82
N LEU A 8 -0.22 14.88 -0.71
CA LEU A 8 -0.93 13.59 -0.67
C LEU A 8 -2.16 13.57 -1.58
N ALA A 9 -2.97 14.63 -1.56
CA ALA A 9 -4.15 14.72 -2.43
C ALA A 9 -3.77 14.69 -3.91
N VAL A 10 -2.67 15.36 -4.30
CA VAL A 10 -2.15 15.31 -5.67
C VAL A 10 -1.71 13.89 -6.04
N ARG A 11 -0.96 13.19 -5.18
CA ARG A 11 -0.54 11.80 -5.44
C ARG A 11 -1.73 10.84 -5.56
N GLN A 12 -2.77 11.02 -4.74
CA GLN A 12 -4.01 10.25 -4.85
C GLN A 12 -4.72 10.51 -6.19
N ALA A 13 -4.81 11.77 -6.62
CA ALA A 13 -5.38 12.11 -7.91
C ALA A 13 -4.60 11.49 -9.08
N LEU A 14 -3.26 11.44 -9.00
CA LEU A 14 -2.43 10.75 -9.99
C LEU A 14 -2.76 9.26 -10.06
N VAL A 15 -2.95 8.59 -8.92
CA VAL A 15 -3.35 7.16 -8.89
C VAL A 15 -4.65 6.94 -9.65
N CYS A 16 -5.65 7.82 -9.52
CA CYS A 16 -6.91 7.66 -10.24
C CYS A 16 -6.75 7.67 -11.77
N GLY A 17 -5.79 8.43 -12.31
CA GLY A 17 -5.54 8.52 -13.76
C GLY A 17 -4.50 7.54 -14.29
N PHE A 18 -3.53 7.16 -13.45
CA PHE A 18 -2.33 6.41 -13.85
C PHE A 18 -2.23 5.05 -13.13
N PHE A 19 -3.34 4.50 -12.63
CA PHE A 19 -3.37 3.24 -11.88
C PHE A 19 -2.78 2.03 -12.63
N MET A 20 -2.71 2.07 -13.97
CA MET A 20 -2.07 1.03 -14.78
C MET A 20 -0.55 1.18 -14.90
N GLN A 21 -0.02 2.38 -14.66
CA GLN A 21 1.39 2.73 -14.80
C GLN A 21 2.09 2.66 -13.45
N VAL A 22 2.11 1.45 -12.87
CA VAL A 22 2.61 1.19 -11.53
C VAL A 22 3.74 0.17 -11.58
N GLY A 23 4.79 0.44 -10.80
CA GLY A 23 5.92 -0.46 -10.55
C GLY A 23 5.95 -0.89 -9.09
N HIS A 24 6.19 -2.18 -8.85
CA HIS A 24 6.48 -2.73 -7.53
C HIS A 24 7.98 -3.02 -7.43
N LYS A 25 8.59 -2.68 -6.29
CA LYS A 25 10.03 -2.81 -6.07
C LYS A 25 10.45 -4.27 -6.17
N GLY A 26 11.41 -4.55 -7.03
CA GLY A 26 12.06 -5.85 -7.15
C GLY A 26 13.47 -5.85 -6.56
N ASP A 27 14.31 -6.76 -7.04
CA ASP A 27 15.68 -6.91 -6.57
C ASP A 27 16.60 -5.78 -7.04
N LYS A 28 17.65 -5.49 -6.27
CA LYS A 28 18.81 -4.68 -6.69
C LYS A 28 18.45 -3.34 -7.37
N ASN A 29 17.53 -2.60 -6.75
CA ASN A 29 17.08 -1.27 -7.21
C ASN A 29 16.34 -1.26 -8.57
N THR A 30 15.71 -2.39 -8.93
CA THR A 30 14.81 -2.49 -10.07
C THR A 30 13.35 -2.47 -9.61
N TYR A 31 12.44 -2.21 -10.54
CA TYR A 31 11.01 -2.33 -10.34
C TYR A 31 10.44 -3.29 -11.37
N THR A 32 9.37 -3.99 -11.00
CA THR A 32 8.58 -4.80 -11.92
C THR A 32 7.26 -4.07 -12.19
N THR A 33 6.98 -3.77 -13.46
CA THR A 33 5.70 -3.15 -13.84
C THR A 33 4.55 -4.09 -13.56
N VAL A 34 3.46 -3.57 -12.99
CA VAL A 34 2.28 -4.36 -12.64
C VAL A 34 1.59 -4.97 -13.86
N LYS A 35 1.40 -4.17 -14.92
CA LYS A 35 0.62 -4.57 -16.09
C LYS A 35 1.30 -5.67 -16.91
N ASP A 36 2.57 -5.46 -17.25
CA ASP A 36 3.28 -6.25 -18.26
C ASP A 36 4.45 -7.07 -17.69
N HIS A 37 4.60 -7.09 -16.36
CA HIS A 37 5.67 -7.80 -15.63
C HIS A 37 7.10 -7.51 -16.15
N GLN A 38 7.34 -6.31 -16.67
CA GLN A 38 8.64 -5.89 -17.17
C GLN A 38 9.53 -5.43 -16.01
N VAL A 39 10.77 -5.93 -15.98
CA VAL A 39 11.79 -5.45 -15.06
C VAL A 39 12.41 -4.18 -15.64
N VAL A 40 12.30 -3.08 -14.89
CA VAL A 40 12.72 -1.74 -15.30
C VAL A 40 13.64 -1.11 -14.26
N GLY A 41 14.59 -0.30 -14.74
CA GLY A 41 15.36 0.61 -13.89
C GLY A 41 14.65 1.94 -13.68
N LEU A 42 15.03 2.68 -12.64
CA LEU A 42 14.73 4.10 -12.56
C LEU A 42 15.67 4.87 -13.48
N HIS A 43 15.14 5.78 -14.29
CA HIS A 43 15.98 6.66 -15.09
C HIS A 43 16.83 7.57 -14.19
N PRO A 44 18.10 7.89 -14.53
CA PRO A 44 18.95 8.74 -13.69
C PRO A 44 18.41 10.14 -13.42
N SER A 45 17.51 10.65 -14.28
CA SER A 45 16.84 11.94 -14.06
C SER A 45 15.72 11.88 -13.02
N CYS A 46 15.33 10.69 -12.56
CA CYS A 46 14.40 10.54 -11.44
C CYS A 46 15.17 10.92 -10.18
N GLY A 47 15.04 12.17 -9.74
CA GLY A 47 15.62 12.69 -8.49
C GLY A 47 14.94 12.13 -7.24
N LEU A 48 14.75 10.80 -7.19
CA LEU A 48 14.13 10.11 -6.07
C LEU A 48 15.23 9.66 -5.11
N ASP A 49 15.34 10.33 -3.96
CA ASP A 49 16.35 10.02 -2.94
C ASP A 49 16.04 8.71 -2.18
N SER A 50 14.79 8.25 -2.23
CA SER A 50 14.31 7.04 -1.56
C SER A 50 14.06 5.90 -2.55
N THR A 51 13.97 4.66 -2.03
CA THR A 51 13.61 3.47 -2.83
C THR A 51 12.27 2.90 -2.35
N PRO A 52 11.15 3.60 -2.60
CA PRO A 52 9.83 3.20 -2.13
C PRO A 52 9.41 1.84 -2.71
N GLU A 53 8.56 1.12 -1.99
CA GLU A 53 8.09 -0.21 -2.44
C GLU A 53 7.15 -0.11 -3.65
N TRP A 54 6.36 0.95 -3.72
CA TRP A 54 5.37 1.17 -4.78
C TRP A 54 5.58 2.52 -5.42
N VAL A 55 5.66 2.51 -6.74
CA VAL A 55 5.84 3.72 -7.54
C VAL A 55 4.84 3.78 -8.67
N LEU A 56 4.46 5.00 -9.00
CA LEU A 56 3.73 5.35 -10.21
C LEU A 56 4.69 6.03 -11.17
N PHE A 57 4.58 5.74 -12.46
CA PHE A 57 5.40 6.36 -13.50
C PHE A 57 4.54 6.98 -14.59
N ASN A 58 5.07 7.99 -15.28
CA ASN A 58 4.40 8.61 -16.43
C ASN A 58 4.79 7.97 -17.76
N GLU A 59 6.03 7.51 -17.85
CA GLU A 59 6.63 7.08 -19.12
C GLU A 59 7.45 5.81 -18.94
N PHE A 60 7.23 4.87 -19.86
CA PHE A 60 8.06 3.71 -20.06
C PHE A 60 8.94 3.95 -21.28
N VAL A 61 10.26 3.83 -21.13
CA VAL A 61 11.22 4.02 -22.22
C VAL A 61 11.83 2.69 -22.59
N LEU A 62 11.48 2.20 -23.77
CA LEU A 62 11.98 0.95 -24.32
C LEU A 62 13.37 1.16 -24.93
N THR A 63 14.38 0.57 -24.29
CA THR A 63 15.77 0.53 -24.79
C THR A 63 16.35 -0.86 -24.53
N THR A 64 17.65 -1.05 -24.74
CA THR A 64 18.37 -2.28 -24.34
C THR A 64 18.22 -2.59 -22.85
N ARG A 65 18.08 -1.56 -22.00
CA ARG A 65 17.74 -1.70 -20.58
C ARG A 65 16.53 -0.81 -20.28
N PRO A 66 15.31 -1.36 -20.28
CA PRO A 66 14.11 -0.58 -20.06
C PRO A 66 14.14 0.23 -18.76
N PHE A 67 13.63 1.46 -18.80
CA PHE A 67 13.55 2.32 -17.62
C PHE A 67 12.26 3.14 -17.60
N ILE A 68 11.87 3.56 -16.40
CA ILE A 68 10.71 4.42 -16.16
C ILE A 68 11.13 5.85 -15.78
N ARG A 69 10.35 6.84 -16.23
CA ARG A 69 10.57 8.27 -15.96
C ARG A 69 9.39 8.92 -15.25
N THR A 70 9.68 10.04 -14.59
CA THR A 70 8.71 10.86 -13.85
C THR A 70 7.98 10.00 -12.82
N VAL A 71 8.74 9.56 -11.83
CA VAL A 71 8.33 8.54 -10.87
C VAL A 71 7.87 9.20 -9.57
N THR A 72 6.74 8.75 -9.03
CA THR A 72 6.16 9.24 -7.78
C THR A 72 5.89 8.07 -6.85
N GLU A 73 6.29 8.20 -5.58
CA GLU A 73 5.92 7.26 -4.53
C GLU A 73 4.40 7.28 -4.30
N ILE A 74 3.79 6.10 -4.28
CA ILE A 74 2.36 5.94 -4.00
C ILE A 74 2.12 4.94 -2.88
N ARG A 75 0.96 5.07 -2.24
CA ARG A 75 0.51 4.07 -1.28
C ARG A 75 -0.34 3.01 -1.98
N PRO A 76 -0.06 1.71 -1.76
CA PRO A 76 -0.80 0.63 -2.41
C PRO A 76 -2.28 0.56 -1.98
N GLU A 77 -2.65 1.12 -0.81
CA GLU A 77 -4.06 1.20 -0.43
C GLU A 77 -4.89 2.02 -1.44
N TRP A 78 -4.30 3.05 -2.04
CA TRP A 78 -4.99 3.89 -3.01
C TRP A 78 -5.32 3.15 -4.31
N LEU A 79 -4.50 2.17 -4.69
CA LEU A 79 -4.76 1.32 -5.86
C LEU A 79 -6.00 0.45 -5.64
N LEU A 80 -6.11 -0.15 -4.44
CA LEU A 80 -7.26 -0.97 -4.07
C LEU A 80 -8.54 -0.13 -3.91
N GLU A 81 -8.41 1.11 -3.41
CA GLU A 81 -9.54 2.02 -3.17
C GLU A 81 -10.08 2.66 -4.46
N HIS A 82 -9.20 3.10 -5.37
CA HIS A 82 -9.60 3.83 -6.58
C HIS A 82 -9.68 2.95 -7.83
N ALA A 83 -8.95 1.85 -7.88
CA ALA A 83 -8.86 0.96 -9.04
C ALA A 83 -9.11 -0.51 -8.68
N GLY A 84 -10.03 -0.77 -7.75
CA GLY A 84 -10.33 -2.11 -7.24
C GLY A 84 -10.69 -3.15 -8.32
N MET A 85 -11.34 -2.72 -9.41
CA MET A 85 -11.65 -3.60 -10.55
C MET A 85 -10.39 -4.06 -11.30
N TYR A 86 -9.39 -3.19 -11.43
CA TYR A 86 -8.13 -3.52 -12.10
C TYR A 86 -7.21 -4.33 -11.19
N TYR A 87 -7.24 -4.04 -9.88
CA TYR A 87 -6.47 -4.72 -8.84
C TYR A 87 -7.24 -5.85 -8.15
N ASP A 88 -8.12 -6.54 -8.88
CA ASP A 88 -8.85 -7.69 -8.35
C ASP A 88 -7.90 -8.86 -8.11
N LEU A 89 -7.60 -9.14 -6.85
CA LEU A 89 -6.65 -10.17 -6.42
C LEU A 89 -7.07 -11.60 -6.79
N SER A 90 -8.34 -11.84 -7.14
CA SER A 90 -8.80 -13.16 -7.59
C SER A 90 -8.28 -13.48 -9.00
N THR A 91 -8.24 -12.48 -9.89
CA THR A 91 -7.80 -12.59 -11.28
C THR A 91 -6.36 -12.12 -11.49
N PHE A 92 -5.81 -11.36 -10.53
CA PHE A 92 -4.45 -10.83 -10.61
C PHE A 92 -3.39 -11.96 -10.65
N PRO A 93 -2.38 -11.87 -11.54
CA PRO A 93 -1.34 -12.90 -11.66
C PRO A 93 -0.48 -13.03 -10.40
N ASP A 94 -0.04 -14.26 -10.07
CA ASP A 94 0.84 -14.46 -8.91
C ASP A 94 2.17 -13.74 -9.12
N SER A 95 2.49 -12.85 -8.21
CA SER A 95 3.62 -11.94 -8.27
C SER A 95 3.91 -11.37 -6.89
N GLU A 96 5.10 -10.80 -6.69
CA GLU A 96 5.40 -10.12 -5.43
C GLU A 96 4.44 -8.96 -5.15
N ALA A 97 4.05 -8.23 -6.21
CA ALA A 97 3.01 -7.21 -6.17
C ALA A 97 1.67 -7.75 -5.61
N LYS A 98 1.19 -8.90 -6.11
CA LYS A 98 -0.02 -9.56 -5.61
C LYS A 98 0.09 -9.88 -4.12
N ARG A 99 1.20 -10.49 -3.71
CA ARG A 99 1.46 -10.89 -2.32
C ARG A 99 1.53 -9.69 -1.38
N SER A 100 2.13 -8.58 -1.84
CA SER A 100 2.17 -7.31 -1.11
C SER A 100 0.75 -6.74 -0.92
N LEU A 101 -0.07 -6.66 -1.99
CA LEU A 101 -1.46 -6.21 -1.91
C LEU A 101 -2.33 -7.09 -0.99
N GLN A 102 -2.18 -8.42 -1.05
CA GLN A 102 -2.88 -9.34 -0.16
C GLN A 102 -2.55 -9.08 1.32
N ARG A 103 -1.28 -8.81 1.64
CA ARG A 103 -0.84 -8.51 3.01
C ARG A 103 -1.50 -7.24 3.54
N ILE A 104 -1.64 -6.22 2.68
CA ILE A 104 -2.28 -4.94 3.01
C ILE A 104 -3.77 -5.15 3.27
N LEU A 105 -4.47 -5.92 2.42
CA LEU A 105 -5.88 -6.21 2.59
C LEU A 105 -6.15 -6.98 3.89
N LYS A 106 -5.35 -8.02 4.18
CA LYS A 106 -5.44 -8.79 5.43
C LYS A 106 -5.22 -7.89 6.66
N LYS A 107 -4.26 -6.97 6.59
CA LYS A 107 -3.99 -5.99 7.65
C LYS A 107 -5.16 -5.02 7.83
N LYS A 108 -5.78 -4.55 6.74
CA LYS A 108 -6.96 -3.65 6.78
C LYS A 108 -8.15 -4.36 7.44
N LEU A 109 -8.41 -5.62 7.08
CA LEU A 109 -9.48 -6.44 7.67
C LEU A 109 -9.26 -6.72 9.17
N GLY A 110 -8.03 -7.03 9.58
CA GLY A 110 -7.70 -7.26 10.99
C GLY A 110 -7.77 -6.01 11.87
N LYS A 111 -7.64 -4.81 11.30
CA LYS A 111 -7.64 -3.55 12.05
C LYS A 111 -9.06 -3.05 12.38
N SER A 112 -10.06 -3.41 11.57
CA SER A 112 -11.46 -3.07 11.85
C SER A 112 -12.05 -3.77 13.09
N GLY A 113 -11.39 -4.82 13.61
CA GLY A 113 -11.88 -5.61 14.75
C GLY A 113 -11.37 -5.20 16.14
N ASN A 114 -10.53 -4.16 16.28
CA ASN A 114 -9.85 -3.85 17.55
C ASN A 114 -10.21 -2.47 18.15
N GLY A 115 -11.36 -1.91 17.79
CA GLY A 115 -11.82 -0.56 18.18
C GLY A 115 -12.73 -0.46 19.41
N GLU A 116 -13.24 -1.57 19.95
CA GLU A 116 -14.13 -1.55 21.13
C GLU A 116 -13.72 -2.63 22.14
N ARG A 117 -12.72 -2.34 22.98
CA ARG A 117 -12.51 -3.04 24.27
C ARG A 117 -11.63 -2.21 25.20
N SER A 118 -12.13 -1.07 25.62
CA SER A 118 -11.60 -0.37 26.78
C SER A 118 -12.74 0.20 27.63
N GLY A 119 -12.99 -0.44 28.78
CA GLY A 119 -13.76 0.16 29.87
C GLY A 119 -14.88 -0.68 30.47
N LYS A 120 -14.54 -1.68 31.31
CA LYS A 120 -15.10 -1.89 32.66
C LYS A 120 -14.55 -3.19 33.25
N ARG A 121 -13.62 -3.08 34.19
CA ARG A 121 -13.42 -4.11 35.22
C ARG A 121 -14.29 -3.69 36.40
N GLU A 122 -15.54 -4.18 36.42
CA GLU A 122 -16.37 -4.21 37.63
C GLU A 122 -15.91 -5.44 38.43
N GLY A 123 -15.27 -5.18 39.57
CA GLY A 123 -14.97 -6.20 40.57
C GLY A 123 -15.98 -6.08 41.69
N ASP A 124 -16.96 -6.98 41.71
CA ASP A 124 -17.86 -7.20 42.85
C ASP A 124 -17.74 -8.66 43.32
N ASP A 125 -17.97 -8.83 44.62
CA ASP A 125 -18.20 -10.05 45.38
C ASP A 125 -17.05 -11.00 45.75
N ARG A 126 -16.59 -10.85 47.00
CA ARG A 126 -16.40 -12.00 47.91
C ARG A 126 -16.99 -11.71 49.29
N LYS A 127 -18.28 -12.05 49.44
CA LYS A 127 -18.92 -12.26 50.75
C LYS A 127 -18.63 -13.68 51.25
N SER A 128 -18.02 -13.82 52.43
CA SER A 128 -18.38 -14.84 53.44
C SER A 128 -17.43 -14.82 54.65
N LYS A 129 -17.86 -14.20 55.75
CA LYS A 129 -17.47 -14.65 57.11
C LYS A 129 -18.74 -14.79 57.95
N LYS A 130 -18.82 -15.96 58.59
CA LYS A 130 -19.96 -16.56 59.31
C LYS A 130 -20.31 -15.84 60.63
N PRO A 131 -21.49 -16.12 61.22
CA PRO A 131 -22.02 -15.37 62.38
C PRO A 131 -21.69 -16.01 63.75
N ARG A 132 -22.13 -15.28 64.80
CA ARG A 132 -22.26 -15.57 66.24
C ARG A 132 -21.07 -15.28 67.14
N THR A 133 -21.21 -14.30 68.03
CA THR A 133 -21.71 -14.56 69.40
C THR A 133 -22.64 -13.42 69.80
#